data_AF-A0A7K4N3R3-F1
#
_entry.id   AF-A0A7K4N3R3-F1
#
_cell.length_a   1.000
_cell.length_b   1.000
_cell.length_c   1.000
_cell.angle_alpha   90.00
_cell.angle_beta   90.00
_cell.angle_gamma   90.00
#
_symmetry.space_group_name_H-M   'P 1'
#
loop_
_entity.id
_entity.type
_entity.pdbx_description
1 polymer ?
#
loop_
_entity_poly.entity_id
_entity_poly.type
_entity_poly.pdbx_seq_one_letter_code
_entity_poly.pdbx_strand_id
1 'polypeptide(L)' 'MTTKKTSGHSHGFKHKSRSIMTKNAPRGVSFLLREYHEGDKAVVIIDPRQHKGLPHRRYHGKVGTI' A
#
# COMPACT_ATOMS: atom_id res chain seq x y z
N MET A 1 28.09 -7.68 21.39
CA MET A 1 26.95 -7.30 22.26
C MET A 1 25.65 -7.72 21.57
N THR A 2 25.13 -8.90 21.92
CA THR A 2 23.88 -9.41 21.36
C THR A 2 22.73 -8.95 22.24
N THR A 3 21.95 -7.96 21.79
CA THR A 3 20.76 -7.52 22.53
C THR A 3 19.67 -8.56 22.33
N LYS A 4 19.43 -9.36 23.37
CA LYS A 4 18.30 -10.27 23.47
C LYS A 4 17.01 -9.44 23.37
N LYS A 5 16.31 -9.46 22.23
CA LYS A 5 14.97 -8.85 22.12
C LYS A 5 13.99 -9.70 22.93
N THR A 6 13.63 -9.21 24.10
CA THR A 6 12.47 -9.62 24.87
C THR A 6 11.23 -9.48 23.99
N SER A 7 10.67 -10.62 23.54
CA SER A 7 9.36 -10.69 22.87
C SER A 7 9.02 -9.50 21.94
N GLY A 8 9.79 -9.31 20.87
CA GLY A 8 9.66 -8.14 20.01
C GLY A 8 8.81 -8.42 18.77
N HIS A 9 7.60 -7.86 18.68
CA HIS A 9 6.90 -7.80 17.40
C HIS A 9 7.67 -6.87 16.42
N SER A 10 7.62 -7.19 15.12
CA SER A 10 8.22 -6.36 14.09
C SER A 10 7.35 -5.12 13.83
N HIS A 11 7.96 -3.96 13.57
CA HIS A 11 7.24 -2.70 13.31
C HIS A 11 7.60 -2.08 11.96
N GLY A 12 8.01 -2.90 10.99
CA GLY A 12 8.38 -2.43 9.66
C GLY A 12 7.19 -1.89 8.85
N PHE A 13 7.48 -1.18 7.76
CA PHE A 13 6.50 -0.54 6.88
C PHE A 13 5.42 -1.49 6.33
N LYS A 14 5.80 -2.76 6.05
CA LYS A 14 4.90 -3.82 5.57
C LYS A 14 4.49 -4.81 6.67
N HIS A 15 4.75 -4.50 7.95
CA HIS A 15 4.25 -5.33 9.05
C HIS A 15 2.72 -5.45 8.95
N LYS A 16 2.13 -6.60 9.30
CA LYS A 16 0.67 -6.83 9.31
C LYS A 16 -0.10 -6.39 8.05
N SER A 17 0.51 -6.47 6.85
CA SER A 17 -0.15 -6.12 5.58
C SER A 17 -0.48 -7.31 4.68
N ARG A 18 -0.35 -8.56 5.16
CA ARG A 18 -0.50 -9.79 4.34
C ARG A 18 -1.81 -9.83 3.55
N SER A 19 -2.94 -9.51 4.17
CA SER A 19 -4.25 -9.50 3.50
C SER A 19 -4.31 -8.50 2.34
N ILE A 20 -3.77 -7.29 2.54
CA ILE A 20 -3.76 -6.21 1.54
C ILE A 20 -2.74 -6.50 0.43
N MET A 21 -1.63 -7.16 0.76
CA MET A 21 -0.55 -7.45 -0.17
C MET A 21 -0.72 -8.76 -0.94
N THR A 22 -1.79 -9.52 -0.70
CA THR A 22 -2.08 -10.77 -1.42
C THR A 22 -3.13 -10.50 -2.49
N LYS A 23 -2.79 -10.71 -3.77
CA LYS A 23 -3.73 -10.58 -4.90
C LYS A 23 -3.60 -11.76 -5.85
N ASN A 24 -4.75 -12.29 -6.28
CA ASN A 24 -4.81 -13.49 -7.14
C ASN A 24 -5.12 -13.19 -8.61
N ALA A 25 -5.76 -12.06 -8.95
CA ALA A 25 -6.27 -11.80 -10.31
C ALA A 25 -5.52 -10.68 -11.05
N PRO A 26 -5.16 -10.84 -12.34
CA PRO A 26 -4.49 -9.81 -13.16
C PRO A 26 -5.28 -8.49 -13.20
N ARG A 27 -4.57 -7.37 -13.34
CA ARG A 27 -5.18 -6.02 -13.42
C ARG A 27 -5.05 -5.56 -14.87
N GLY A 28 -6.12 -4.99 -15.43
CA GLY A 28 -6.09 -4.38 -16.76
C GLY A 28 -5.25 -3.09 -16.80
N VAL A 29 -5.09 -2.53 -18.00
CA VAL A 29 -4.24 -1.35 -18.26
C VAL A 29 -4.95 -0.01 -18.03
N SER A 30 -6.25 -0.01 -17.76
CA SER A 30 -7.08 1.21 -17.67
C SER A 30 -6.58 2.22 -16.64
N PHE A 31 -5.87 1.80 -15.59
CA PHE A 31 -5.34 2.71 -14.57
C PHE A 31 -4.23 3.63 -15.09
N LEU A 32 -3.55 3.27 -16.19
CA LEU A 32 -2.50 4.09 -16.81
C LEU A 32 -3.07 5.26 -17.60
N LEU A 33 -4.29 5.11 -18.12
CA LEU A 33 -4.98 6.11 -18.93
C LEU A 33 -5.82 7.08 -18.09
N ARG A 34 -5.77 6.95 -16.76
CA ARG A 34 -6.57 7.77 -15.87
C ARG A 34 -5.84 9.07 -15.56
N GLU A 35 -6.39 10.15 -16.07
CA GLU A 35 -5.94 11.51 -15.78
C GLU A 35 -6.50 11.98 -14.43
N TYR A 36 -5.72 12.83 -13.77
CA TYR A 36 -6.00 13.37 -12.45
C TYR A 36 -5.69 14.85 -12.44
N HIS A 37 -6.59 15.64 -11.88
CA HIS A 37 -6.44 17.09 -11.77
C HIS A 37 -6.43 17.51 -10.28
N GLU A 38 -5.89 18.70 -10.01
CA GLU A 38 -5.89 19.28 -8.66
C GLU A 38 -7.32 19.42 -8.13
N GLY A 39 -7.55 18.96 -6.91
CA GLY A 39 -8.88 18.98 -6.29
C GLY A 39 -9.72 17.71 -6.53
N ASP A 40 -9.27 16.78 -7.37
CA ASP A 40 -9.95 15.50 -7.55
C ASP A 40 -9.85 14.62 -6.30
N LYS A 41 -10.92 13.86 -6.03
CA LYS A 41 -10.94 12.86 -4.96
C LYS A 41 -10.53 11.49 -5.49
N ALA A 42 -9.48 10.91 -4.92
CA ALA A 42 -8.97 9.59 -5.29
C ALA A 42 -8.89 8.64 -4.09
N VAL A 43 -9.13 7.36 -4.34
CA VAL A 43 -8.98 6.29 -3.35
C VAL A 43 -7.56 5.71 -3.44
N VAL A 44 -6.87 5.65 -2.31
CA VAL A 44 -5.55 5.00 -2.23
C VAL A 44 -5.74 3.49 -2.14
N ILE A 45 -5.55 2.80 -3.27
CA ILE A 45 -5.58 1.33 -3.35
C ILE A 45 -4.17 0.81 -3.57
N ILE A 46 -3.72 -0.05 -2.66
CA ILE A 46 -2.40 -0.69 -2.75
C ILE A 46 -2.46 -1.78 -3.81
N ASP A 47 -1.53 -1.72 -4.78
CA ASP A 47 -1.28 -2.80 -5.71
C ASP A 47 0.03 -3.51 -5.32
N PRO A 48 -0.01 -4.75 -4.80
CA PRO A 48 1.18 -5.44 -4.33
C PRO A 48 2.19 -5.75 -5.45
N ARG A 49 1.77 -5.70 -6.73
CA ARG A 49 2.63 -5.91 -7.90
C ARG A 49 3.68 -4.84 -8.07
N GLN A 50 3.33 -3.59 -7.74
CA GLN A 50 4.25 -2.48 -7.85
C GLN A 50 4.89 -2.26 -6.49
N HIS A 51 6.21 -2.42 -6.41
CA HIS A 51 6.93 -2.28 -5.14
C HIS A 51 7.44 -0.86 -4.89
N LYS A 52 7.65 -0.09 -5.96
CA LYS A 52 8.10 1.31 -5.89
C LYS A 52 6.93 2.23 -5.56
N GLY A 53 7.15 3.23 -4.69
CA GLY A 53 6.12 4.21 -4.33
C GLY A 53 4.94 3.65 -3.54
N LEU A 54 5.09 2.46 -2.93
CA LEU A 54 4.02 1.86 -2.14
C LEU A 54 3.66 2.72 -0.92
N PRO A 55 2.39 3.06 -0.71
CA PRO A 55 1.96 3.74 0.50
C PRO A 55 1.90 2.76 1.68
N HIS A 56 1.95 3.30 2.90
CA HIS A 56 1.80 2.49 4.12
C HIS A 56 0.38 1.91 4.20
N ARG A 57 0.23 0.71 4.78
CA ARG A 57 -1.08 0.02 4.88
C ARG A 57 -2.20 0.87 5.48
N ARG A 58 -1.84 1.86 6.33
CA ARG A 58 -2.78 2.78 6.99
C ARG A 58 -3.62 3.62 6.02
N TYR A 59 -3.16 3.78 4.79
CA TYR A 59 -3.81 4.60 3.76
C TYR A 59 -4.65 3.77 2.81
N HIS A 60 -4.54 2.44 2.85
CA HIS A 60 -5.33 1.57 2.00
C HIS A 60 -6.83 1.81 2.21
N GLY A 61 -7.57 2.06 1.13
CA GLY A 61 -9.01 2.31 1.16
C GLY A 61 -9.41 3.71 1.60
N LYS A 62 -8.46 4.60 1.92
CA LYS A 62 -8.76 5.99 2.26
C LYS A 62 -8.93 6.84 1.01
N VAL A 63 -9.81 7.83 1.10
CA VAL A 63 -9.98 8.88 0.09
C VAL A 63 -9.08 10.05 0.45
N GLY A 64 -8.38 10.59 -0.54
CA GLY A 64 -7.64 11.84 -0.44
C GLY A 64 -8.00 12.77 -1.61
N THR A 65 -7.66 14.04 -1.47
CA THR A 65 -7.66 15.00 -2.58
C THR A 65 -6.28 15.00 -3.21
N ILE A 66 -6.22 15.02 -4.54
CA ILE A 66 -4.99 15.18 -5.34
C ILE A 66 -4.52 16.62 -5.26
#